data_AF-A0A0C1Z9X7-F1
#
_entry.id   AF-A0A0C1Z9X7-F1
#
_cell.length_a   1.000
_cell.length_b   1.000
_cell.length_c   1.000
_cell.angle_alpha   90.00
_cell.angle_beta   90.00
_cell.angle_gamma   90.00
#
_symmetry.space_group_name_H-M   'P 1'
#
loop_
_entity.id
_entity.type
_entity.pdbx_description
1 polymer ?
#
loop_
_entity_poly.entity_id
_entity_poly.type
_entity_poly.pdbx_seq_one_letter_code
_entity_poly.pdbx_strand_id
1 'polypeptide(L)'
;MSKAAKKKVGKKKVGKKKAVKKAAAKKKPAAKKKPAAKKKPAAKKKPAAKKKPAAKKKPAVKKQPKKIGQFAIAPKLDVSDFILEPFQTRFPILGDGFSLEVVRITNFEWGGGLGALCRLRVGEHTEEARLWLLGREQMDSNWDEVQATLDRWCARVRAMSAEAIQRGGIEALEPWAPLDPDELERRWAEYLATARPETPEQTEQRRRAALEQAYAAFPRLAEHVQSVWGLTLPRTLAVYHAFHLAIASLPSAVHEASCTWPGGIIERLGPRGWELQLRDGLDERVHVRFRQDPPEMLSFAWGNSDGQHFGFWYDTAEQAIAVVHNYARDSAETWIVGDHPLSVCRQRWHYDEPPSGETGFSTRLYLEELEWFEAEEQRVAGKASADALASRPQLLGGPGSIPAAKLPLDIDGRVDAYRNDPDTVQAWMTQAREQLDAGEPAFALALGRELHWFDHDRYREQAGALLVAAYEALGRSAHAGILRAHLAHRDEPSVGVYERPTEGEDDE
;
A
#
# COMPACT_ATOMS: atom_id res chain seq x y z
N MET A 1 75.80 -16.01 11.24
CA MET A 1 74.38 -16.22 11.55
C MET A 1 73.97 -15.28 12.69
N SER A 2 73.98 -13.98 12.38
CA SER A 2 72.84 -13.04 12.32
C SER A 2 72.30 -12.59 13.69
N LYS A 3 73.01 -11.62 14.28
CA LYS A 3 72.49 -10.69 15.29
C LYS A 3 72.29 -9.31 14.66
N ALA A 4 71.22 -8.65 15.10
CA ALA A 4 71.03 -7.21 15.30
C ALA A 4 71.09 -6.24 14.10
N ALA A 5 69.95 -5.57 13.86
CA ALA A 5 69.93 -4.20 13.34
C ALA A 5 68.91 -3.35 14.14
N LYS A 6 69.44 -2.38 14.90
CA LYS A 6 68.73 -1.32 15.63
C LYS A 6 68.21 -0.28 14.64
N LYS A 7 66.98 0.22 14.80
CA LYS A 7 66.53 1.48 14.17
C LYS A 7 66.18 2.51 15.26
N LYS A 8 66.93 3.61 15.26
CA LYS A 8 66.87 4.73 16.20
C LYS A 8 65.73 5.69 15.85
N VAL A 9 65.10 6.19 16.91
CA VAL A 9 64.20 7.35 16.98
C VAL A 9 65.01 8.65 16.84
N GLY A 10 64.52 9.61 16.05
CA GLY A 10 65.12 10.93 15.86
C GLY A 10 64.07 12.05 15.86
N LYS A 11 64.11 12.87 16.92
CA LYS A 11 63.31 14.09 17.21
C LYS A 11 63.26 15.10 16.05
N LYS A 12 62.11 15.75 15.85
CA LYS A 12 62.03 17.08 15.21
C LYS A 12 61.35 18.10 16.14
N LYS A 13 62.04 19.24 16.29
CA LYS A 13 61.84 20.30 17.29
C LYS A 13 60.70 21.27 16.95
N VAL A 14 60.10 21.73 18.04
CA VAL A 14 59.16 22.84 18.21
C VAL A 14 59.78 24.19 17.81
N GLY A 15 59.02 25.01 17.08
CA GLY A 15 59.30 26.41 16.77
C GLY A 15 58.15 27.31 17.25
N LYS A 16 58.43 28.09 18.29
CA LYS A 16 57.59 29.01 19.05
C LYS A 16 57.43 30.33 18.28
N LYS A 17 56.22 30.90 18.13
CA LYS A 17 56.07 32.36 17.94
C LYS A 17 54.89 32.91 18.74
N LYS A 18 55.23 33.96 19.50
CA LYS A 18 54.47 34.64 20.55
C LYS A 18 53.41 35.60 19.98
N ALA A 19 52.40 35.80 20.81
CA ALA A 19 51.36 36.82 20.75
C ALA A 19 51.87 38.27 20.75
N VAL A 20 51.11 39.16 20.12
CA VAL A 20 51.03 40.60 20.44
C VAL A 20 49.55 41.02 20.51
N LYS A 21 49.31 41.91 21.48
CA LYS A 21 48.04 42.38 22.06
C LYS A 21 47.22 43.36 21.17
N LYS A 22 45.89 43.17 21.25
CA LYS A 22 44.83 44.08 21.75
C LYS A 22 44.78 45.56 21.27
N ALA A 23 43.70 45.91 20.58
CA ALA A 23 42.97 47.21 20.64
C ALA A 23 41.49 46.94 20.26
N ALA A 24 40.55 46.94 21.21
CA ALA A 24 39.69 48.06 21.63
C ALA A 24 38.55 48.44 20.63
N ALA A 25 37.34 48.02 21.00
CA ALA A 25 36.03 48.68 20.92
C ALA A 25 35.54 49.39 19.62
N LYS A 26 34.38 48.95 19.12
CA LYS A 26 33.20 49.82 18.89
C LYS A 26 31.90 49.01 18.75
N LYS A 27 30.89 49.43 19.54
CA LYS A 27 29.50 48.94 19.57
C LYS A 27 28.67 49.51 18.41
N LYS A 28 27.81 48.65 17.82
CA LYS A 28 26.45 48.89 17.23
C LYS A 28 26.36 49.88 16.03
N PRO A 29 25.40 49.73 15.08
CA PRO A 29 23.98 49.46 15.36
C PRO A 29 23.24 48.46 14.45
N ALA A 30 22.05 48.12 14.94
CA ALA A 30 21.06 47.19 14.42
C ALA A 30 20.62 47.50 12.98
N ALA A 31 20.53 46.44 12.16
CA ALA A 31 19.96 46.52 10.83
C ALA A 31 18.45 46.75 10.89
N LYS A 32 18.03 47.80 10.18
CA LYS A 32 16.67 48.32 10.08
C LYS A 32 15.68 47.29 9.52
N LYS A 33 14.49 47.25 10.15
CA LYS A 33 13.25 46.64 9.64
C LYS A 33 12.98 47.10 8.21
N LYS A 34 12.76 46.14 7.31
CA LYS A 34 12.23 46.39 5.96
C LYS A 34 10.80 46.96 6.05
N PRO A 35 10.44 47.98 5.25
CA PRO A 35 9.12 48.58 5.26
C PRO A 35 8.06 47.67 4.62
N ALA A 36 6.85 47.74 5.20
CA ALA A 36 5.65 47.04 4.78
C ALA A 36 5.27 47.37 3.32
N ALA A 37 5.01 46.33 2.54
CA ALA A 37 4.46 46.45 1.19
C ALA A 37 3.03 47.03 1.26
N LYS A 38 2.82 48.10 0.50
CA LYS A 38 1.55 48.81 0.34
C LYS A 38 0.44 47.86 -0.12
N LYS A 39 -0.72 47.97 0.55
CA LYS A 39 -2.02 47.41 0.10
C LYS A 39 -2.29 47.83 -1.34
N LYS A 40 -2.50 46.85 -2.23
CA LYS A 40 -3.08 47.07 -3.56
C LYS A 40 -4.52 47.59 -3.40
N PRO A 41 -4.94 48.59 -4.20
CA PRO A 41 -6.33 49.05 -4.21
C PRO A 41 -7.28 47.98 -4.78
N ALA A 42 -8.48 47.94 -4.22
CA ALA A 42 -9.55 47.02 -4.57
C ALA A 42 -9.92 47.09 -6.06
N ALA A 43 -10.02 45.92 -6.70
CA ALA A 43 -10.57 45.80 -8.04
C ALA A 43 -12.04 46.22 -8.04
N LYS A 44 -12.36 47.21 -8.89
CA LYS A 44 -13.71 47.67 -9.17
C LYS A 44 -14.60 46.50 -9.61
N LYS A 45 -15.76 46.36 -8.96
CA LYS A 45 -16.88 45.51 -9.40
C LYS A 45 -17.20 45.80 -10.89
N LYS A 46 -17.14 44.78 -11.73
CA LYS A 46 -17.70 44.82 -13.09
C LYS A 46 -19.24 44.97 -12.99
N PRO A 47 -19.86 45.85 -13.79
CA PRO A 47 -21.31 45.97 -13.84
C PRO A 47 -21.96 44.73 -14.47
N ALA A 48 -23.12 44.36 -13.91
CA ALA A 48 -23.95 43.23 -14.33
C ALA A 48 -24.29 43.29 -15.82
N ALA A 49 -24.01 42.21 -16.54
CA ALA A 49 -24.45 42.03 -17.92
C ALA A 49 -25.99 41.91 -17.95
N LYS A 50 -26.60 42.77 -18.76
CA LYS A 50 -28.04 42.82 -19.06
C LYS A 50 -28.55 41.45 -19.54
N LYS A 51 -29.63 40.97 -18.92
CA LYS A 51 -30.48 39.88 -19.43
C LYS A 51 -30.90 40.20 -20.87
N LYS A 52 -30.57 39.31 -21.81
CA LYS A 52 -31.20 39.29 -23.15
C LYS A 52 -32.55 38.56 -23.09
N PRO A 53 -33.55 38.95 -23.90
CA PRO A 53 -34.88 38.35 -23.90
C PRO A 53 -34.90 36.95 -24.51
N ALA A 54 -35.80 36.11 -23.99
CA ALA A 54 -36.06 34.75 -24.41
C ALA A 54 -36.47 34.66 -25.90
N ALA A 55 -35.74 33.85 -26.67
CA ALA A 55 -36.16 33.42 -28.00
C ALA A 55 -37.15 32.24 -27.86
N LYS A 56 -38.32 32.40 -28.48
CA LYS A 56 -39.39 31.42 -28.61
C LYS A 56 -38.88 30.13 -29.28
N LYS A 57 -38.97 28.97 -28.60
CA LYS A 57 -38.86 27.64 -29.24
C LYS A 57 -40.21 27.25 -29.86
N LYS A 58 -40.19 26.89 -31.14
CA LYS A 58 -41.25 26.14 -31.85
C LYS A 58 -41.29 24.67 -31.36
N PRO A 59 -42.42 23.97 -31.48
CA PRO A 59 -42.62 22.64 -30.91
C PRO A 59 -41.88 21.56 -31.70
N ALA A 60 -41.12 20.71 -31.00
CA ALA A 60 -40.48 19.52 -31.56
C ALA A 60 -41.35 18.28 -31.33
N VAL A 61 -41.42 17.50 -32.39
CA VAL A 61 -42.12 16.23 -32.60
C VAL A 61 -41.78 15.20 -31.51
N LYS A 62 -42.81 14.57 -30.94
CA LYS A 62 -42.67 13.35 -30.11
C LYS A 62 -42.18 12.20 -31.01
N LYS A 63 -40.90 11.84 -30.89
CA LYS A 63 -40.41 10.49 -31.20
C LYS A 63 -39.91 9.86 -29.91
N GLN A 64 -40.53 8.74 -29.56
CA GLN A 64 -40.16 7.90 -28.43
C GLN A 64 -38.74 7.34 -28.62
N PRO A 65 -37.88 7.36 -27.59
CA PRO A 65 -36.64 6.60 -27.64
C PRO A 65 -36.92 5.12 -27.36
N LYS A 66 -36.51 4.27 -28.30
CA LYS A 66 -36.30 2.83 -28.07
C LYS A 66 -35.25 2.67 -26.98
N LYS A 67 -35.63 2.07 -25.85
CA LYS A 67 -34.70 1.56 -24.85
C LYS A 67 -34.00 0.33 -25.43
N ILE A 68 -32.70 0.44 -25.68
CA ILE A 68 -31.80 -0.70 -25.87
C ILE A 68 -30.81 -0.62 -24.71
N GLY A 69 -30.81 -1.67 -23.87
CA GLY A 69 -29.68 -2.07 -23.04
C GLY A 69 -29.28 -1.19 -21.86
N GLN A 70 -30.22 -0.75 -21.01
CA GLN A 70 -29.87 -0.62 -19.60
C GLN A 70 -29.67 -2.04 -19.07
N PHE A 71 -28.45 -2.41 -18.69
CA PHE A 71 -28.27 -3.55 -17.80
C PHE A 71 -29.21 -3.33 -16.62
N ALA A 72 -30.16 -4.25 -16.46
CA ALA A 72 -30.93 -4.32 -15.25
C ALA A 72 -29.90 -4.43 -14.12
N ILE A 73 -29.79 -3.37 -13.31
CA ILE A 73 -29.32 -3.51 -11.95
C ILE A 73 -30.23 -4.61 -11.41
N ALA A 74 -29.67 -5.80 -11.17
CA ALA A 74 -30.37 -6.84 -10.44
C ALA A 74 -31.02 -6.13 -9.24
N PRO A 75 -32.30 -6.38 -8.92
CA PRO A 75 -32.88 -5.78 -7.73
C PRO A 75 -31.87 -6.02 -6.61
N LYS A 76 -31.45 -4.95 -5.90
CA LYS A 76 -30.57 -5.09 -4.74
C LYS A 76 -31.15 -6.24 -3.95
N LEU A 77 -30.51 -7.40 -3.98
CA LEU A 77 -30.85 -8.46 -3.05
C LEU A 77 -30.55 -7.79 -1.71
N ASP A 78 -31.60 -7.49 -0.97
CA ASP A 78 -31.44 -6.88 0.33
C ASP A 78 -30.66 -7.92 1.14
N VAL A 79 -29.43 -7.60 1.53
CA VAL A 79 -28.57 -8.49 2.32
C VAL A 79 -29.29 -8.91 3.60
N SER A 80 -30.28 -8.11 4.04
CA SER A 80 -31.18 -8.49 5.12
C SER A 80 -32.00 -9.75 4.79
N ASP A 81 -32.52 -9.95 3.57
CA ASP A 81 -33.36 -11.11 3.23
C ASP A 81 -32.59 -12.44 3.29
N PHE A 82 -31.31 -12.45 2.87
CA PHE A 82 -30.46 -13.65 2.90
C PHE A 82 -30.00 -14.04 4.31
N ILE A 83 -29.91 -13.07 5.22
CA ILE A 83 -29.56 -13.27 6.64
C ILE A 83 -30.81 -13.58 7.48
N LEU A 84 -31.95 -12.96 7.16
CA LEU A 84 -33.17 -13.01 7.96
C LEU A 84 -33.83 -14.39 7.95
N GLU A 85 -33.95 -15.03 6.79
CA GLU A 85 -34.72 -16.28 6.66
C GLU A 85 -34.12 -17.44 7.49
N PRO A 86 -32.80 -17.72 7.44
CA PRO A 86 -32.19 -18.72 8.32
C PRO A 86 -32.29 -18.32 9.78
N PHE A 87 -32.14 -17.03 10.10
CA PHE A 87 -32.13 -16.54 11.48
C PHE A 87 -33.51 -16.64 12.14
N GLN A 88 -34.58 -16.29 11.43
CA GLN A 88 -35.95 -16.37 11.92
C GLN A 88 -36.36 -17.80 12.30
N THR A 89 -35.86 -18.83 11.61
CA THR A 89 -36.16 -20.24 11.98
C THR A 89 -35.57 -20.66 13.34
N ARG A 90 -34.58 -19.93 13.86
CA ARG A 90 -33.91 -20.21 15.13
C ARG A 90 -34.62 -19.57 16.33
N PHE A 91 -35.60 -18.68 16.07
CA PHE A 91 -36.39 -17.96 17.06
C PHE A 91 -37.88 -18.27 16.91
N PRO A 92 -38.67 -18.25 18.00
CA PRO A 92 -38.28 -17.91 19.37
C PRO A 92 -37.40 -18.99 20.03
N ILE A 93 -36.53 -18.56 20.94
CA ILE A 93 -35.75 -19.47 21.79
C ILE A 93 -36.55 -19.70 23.08
N LEU A 94 -36.81 -20.97 23.41
CA LEU A 94 -37.42 -21.38 24.68
C LEU A 94 -36.32 -22.00 25.54
N GLY A 95 -36.06 -21.39 26.69
CA GLY A 95 -35.21 -21.96 27.74
C GLY A 95 -36.04 -22.44 28.92
N ASP A 96 -35.38 -22.93 29.96
CA ASP A 96 -36.07 -23.43 31.15
C ASP A 96 -36.70 -22.27 31.94
N GLY A 97 -38.00 -22.06 31.73
CA GLY A 97 -38.79 -21.03 32.39
C GLY A 97 -38.75 -19.62 31.76
N PHE A 98 -38.18 -19.47 30.56
CA PHE A 98 -38.17 -18.19 29.82
C PHE A 98 -38.35 -18.35 28.31
N SER A 99 -38.70 -17.26 27.63
CA SER A 99 -38.69 -17.18 26.17
C SER A 99 -38.00 -15.91 25.66
N LEU A 100 -37.30 -16.04 24.53
CA LEU A 100 -36.63 -14.95 23.83
C LEU A 100 -37.13 -14.88 22.39
N GLU A 101 -37.69 -13.74 22.01
CA GLU A 101 -38.22 -13.44 20.69
C GLU A 101 -37.37 -12.34 20.03
N VAL A 102 -37.02 -12.49 18.76
CA VAL A 102 -36.42 -11.40 17.97
C VAL A 102 -37.54 -10.56 17.40
N VAL A 103 -37.66 -9.32 17.88
CA VAL A 103 -38.67 -8.35 17.44
C VAL A 103 -38.26 -7.70 16.12
N ARG A 104 -36.97 -7.37 15.99
CA ARG A 104 -36.41 -6.76 14.77
C ARG A 104 -34.90 -6.97 14.70
N ILE A 105 -34.39 -7.35 13.53
CA ILE A 105 -32.95 -7.30 13.27
C ILE A 105 -32.55 -5.88 12.87
N THR A 106 -31.45 -5.40 13.42
CA THR A 106 -30.84 -4.11 13.06
C THR A 106 -29.47 -4.37 12.45
N ASN A 107 -29.33 -4.03 11.16
CA ASN A 107 -28.01 -3.92 10.54
C ASN A 107 -27.48 -2.51 10.84
N PHE A 108 -26.24 -2.41 11.31
CA PHE A 108 -25.62 -1.11 11.55
C PHE A 108 -24.74 -0.78 10.34
N GLU A 109 -25.21 0.15 9.53
CA GLU A 109 -24.33 0.88 8.61
C GLU A 109 -23.26 1.54 9.49
N TRP A 110 -21.98 1.33 9.16
CA TRP A 110 -20.78 1.82 9.86
C TRP A 110 -20.19 0.94 10.98
N GLY A 111 -19.96 -0.35 10.69
CA GLY A 111 -18.73 -1.00 11.19
C GLY A 111 -18.82 -2.10 12.24
N GLY A 112 -19.66 -3.14 12.03
CA GLY A 112 -19.13 -4.49 12.33
C GLY A 112 -19.92 -5.43 13.23
N GLY A 113 -21.11 -5.85 12.82
CA GLY A 113 -21.79 -6.99 13.43
C GLY A 113 -23.28 -7.11 13.11
N LEU A 114 -23.90 -8.18 13.59
CA LEU A 114 -25.34 -8.41 13.56
C LEU A 114 -25.93 -8.13 14.95
N GLY A 115 -26.91 -7.24 15.03
CA GLY A 115 -27.66 -6.97 16.27
C GLY A 115 -29.16 -7.21 16.09
N ALA A 116 -29.87 -7.49 17.18
CA ALA A 116 -31.31 -7.66 17.19
C ALA A 116 -31.96 -6.98 18.41
N LEU A 117 -33.09 -6.30 18.19
CA LEU A 117 -34.01 -5.98 19.25
C LEU A 117 -34.75 -7.26 19.64
N CYS A 118 -34.57 -7.69 20.88
CA CYS A 118 -35.13 -8.92 21.41
C CYS A 118 -36.08 -8.62 22.56
N ARG A 119 -37.09 -9.47 22.72
CA ARG A 119 -38.04 -9.46 23.82
C ARG A 119 -37.84 -10.73 24.64
N LEU A 120 -37.45 -10.56 25.88
CA LEU A 120 -37.30 -11.62 26.87
C LEU A 120 -38.55 -11.68 27.76
N ARG A 121 -39.07 -12.88 28.01
CA ARG A 121 -40.14 -13.12 28.98
C ARG A 121 -39.71 -14.17 29.99
N VAL A 122 -39.85 -13.87 31.28
CA VAL A 122 -39.59 -14.80 32.38
C VAL A 122 -40.75 -14.72 33.36
N GLY A 123 -41.59 -15.76 33.44
CA GLY A 123 -42.85 -15.70 34.18
C GLY A 123 -43.76 -14.56 33.67
N GLU A 124 -44.17 -13.66 34.56
CA GLU A 124 -44.96 -12.46 34.21
C GLU A 124 -44.11 -11.25 33.79
N HIS A 125 -42.78 -11.32 33.96
CA HIS A 125 -41.88 -10.23 33.60
C HIS A 125 -41.57 -10.26 32.10
N THR A 126 -41.67 -9.10 31.45
CA THR A 126 -41.28 -8.91 30.06
C THR A 126 -40.30 -7.75 29.94
N GLU A 127 -39.20 -7.97 29.23
CA GLU A 127 -38.15 -6.99 28.97
C GLU A 127 -37.85 -6.95 27.47
N GLU A 128 -37.61 -5.75 26.93
CA GLU A 128 -37.12 -5.57 25.57
C GLU A 128 -35.78 -4.84 25.61
N ALA A 129 -34.76 -5.42 24.98
CA ALA A 129 -33.50 -4.73 24.76
C ALA A 129 -32.82 -5.22 23.48
N ARG A 130 -31.78 -4.49 23.09
CA ARG A 130 -30.95 -4.87 21.96
C ARG A 130 -29.89 -5.85 22.43
N LEU A 131 -29.77 -6.97 21.73
CA LEU A 131 -28.71 -7.95 21.89
C LEU A 131 -27.80 -7.91 20.67
N TRP A 132 -26.50 -7.92 20.92
CA TRP A 132 -25.50 -8.21 19.92
C TRP A 132 -25.53 -9.71 19.62
N LEU A 133 -25.28 -10.13 18.38
CA LEU A 133 -25.38 -11.54 17.98
C LEU A 133 -24.09 -12.03 17.33
N LEU A 134 -23.51 -11.20 16.46
CA LEU A 134 -22.25 -11.47 15.77
C LEU A 134 -21.44 -10.19 15.64
N GLY A 135 -20.12 -10.30 15.67
CA GLY A 135 -19.18 -9.23 15.30
C GLY A 135 -18.79 -9.27 13.82
N ARG A 136 -18.06 -8.24 13.37
CA ARG A 136 -17.61 -8.06 11.97
C ARG A 136 -16.84 -9.26 11.44
N GLU A 137 -15.88 -9.75 12.22
CA GLU A 137 -14.96 -10.80 11.78
C GLU A 137 -15.67 -12.12 11.53
N GLN A 138 -16.72 -12.40 12.29
CA GLN A 138 -17.59 -13.55 12.07
C GLN A 138 -18.40 -13.35 10.78
N MET A 139 -18.94 -12.14 10.57
CA MET A 139 -19.65 -11.82 9.33
C MET A 139 -18.75 -11.92 8.08
N ASP A 140 -17.45 -11.71 8.22
CA ASP A 140 -16.45 -11.84 7.16
C ASP A 140 -15.95 -13.29 6.98
N SER A 141 -16.37 -14.23 7.84
CA SER A 141 -16.04 -15.67 7.77
C SER A 141 -16.94 -16.42 6.79
N ASN A 142 -16.61 -17.69 6.51
CA ASN A 142 -17.50 -18.61 5.80
C ASN A 142 -18.87 -18.70 6.51
N TRP A 143 -19.96 -18.67 5.74
CA TRP A 143 -21.33 -18.78 6.23
C TRP A 143 -21.60 -20.02 7.12
N ASP A 144 -20.95 -21.15 6.85
CA ASP A 144 -21.07 -22.35 7.69
C ASP A 144 -20.53 -22.12 9.10
N GLU A 145 -19.49 -21.31 9.25
CA GLU A 145 -18.87 -20.97 10.53
C GLU A 145 -19.70 -19.94 11.31
N VAL A 146 -20.26 -18.96 10.60
CA VAL A 146 -21.26 -18.03 11.14
C VAL A 146 -22.44 -18.80 11.71
N GLN A 147 -22.96 -19.75 10.93
CA GLN A 147 -24.07 -20.60 11.29
C GLN A 147 -23.74 -21.46 12.52
N ALA A 148 -22.59 -22.12 12.55
CA ALA A 148 -22.15 -22.91 13.69
C ALA A 148 -21.98 -22.07 14.97
N THR A 149 -21.52 -20.81 14.84
CA THR A 149 -21.35 -19.88 15.96
C THR A 149 -22.70 -19.46 16.55
N LEU A 150 -23.64 -19.10 15.69
CA LEU A 150 -25.01 -18.79 16.11
C LEU A 150 -25.71 -19.98 16.76
N ASP A 151 -25.51 -21.19 16.24
CA ASP A 151 -26.12 -22.40 16.78
C ASP A 151 -25.57 -22.73 18.18
N ARG A 152 -24.25 -22.56 18.40
CA ARG A 152 -23.63 -22.69 19.73
C ARG A 152 -24.17 -21.67 20.72
N TRP A 153 -24.31 -20.41 20.30
CA TRP A 153 -24.88 -19.37 21.17
C TRP A 153 -26.35 -19.66 21.51
N CYS A 154 -27.17 -20.04 20.53
CA CYS A 154 -28.56 -20.44 20.76
C CYS A 154 -28.67 -21.62 21.72
N ALA A 155 -27.81 -22.64 21.56
CA ALA A 155 -27.78 -23.81 22.45
C ALA A 155 -27.41 -23.43 23.89
N ARG A 156 -26.43 -22.55 24.07
CA ARG A 156 -26.05 -22.00 25.38
C ARG A 156 -27.22 -21.29 26.03
N VAL A 157 -27.90 -20.41 25.30
CA VAL A 157 -29.07 -19.67 25.81
C VAL A 157 -30.17 -20.65 26.25
N ARG A 158 -30.51 -21.67 25.44
CA ARG A 158 -31.52 -22.69 25.81
C ARG A 158 -31.20 -23.44 27.10
N ALA A 159 -29.92 -23.61 27.41
CA ALA A 159 -29.46 -24.31 28.60
C ALA A 159 -29.46 -23.44 29.89
N MET A 160 -29.75 -22.15 29.79
CA MET A 160 -29.81 -21.25 30.95
C MET A 160 -31.09 -21.48 31.76
N SER A 161 -31.04 -21.24 33.07
CA SER A 161 -32.23 -21.27 33.93
C SER A 161 -32.87 -19.89 34.03
N ALA A 162 -34.19 -19.86 34.20
CA ALA A 162 -34.94 -18.63 34.48
C ALA A 162 -34.36 -17.83 35.66
N GLU A 163 -33.84 -18.49 36.68
CA GLU A 163 -33.20 -17.84 37.84
C GLU A 163 -31.87 -17.17 37.51
N ALA A 164 -31.10 -17.73 36.56
CA ALA A 164 -29.88 -17.10 36.07
C ALA A 164 -30.21 -15.84 35.24
N ILE A 165 -31.24 -15.95 34.40
CA ILE A 165 -31.72 -14.82 33.60
C ILE A 165 -32.37 -13.74 34.47
N GLN A 166 -33.19 -14.09 35.47
CA GLN A 166 -33.79 -13.12 36.39
C GLN A 166 -32.75 -12.34 37.19
N ARG A 167 -31.61 -12.96 37.53
CA ARG A 167 -30.52 -12.28 38.23
C ARG A 167 -29.72 -11.33 37.34
N GLY A 168 -29.55 -11.66 36.06
CA GLY A 168 -28.73 -10.88 35.12
C GLY A 168 -29.50 -10.07 34.07
N GLY A 169 -30.83 -10.13 34.06
CA GLY A 169 -31.67 -9.50 33.05
C GLY A 169 -31.43 -10.05 31.63
N ILE A 170 -31.91 -9.33 30.63
CA ILE A 170 -31.65 -9.65 29.23
C ILE A 170 -30.15 -9.61 28.88
N GLU A 171 -29.33 -8.86 29.64
CA GLU A 171 -27.87 -8.78 29.47
C GLU A 171 -27.17 -10.13 29.73
N ALA A 172 -27.77 -11.02 30.53
CA ALA A 172 -27.28 -12.39 30.71
C ALA A 172 -27.26 -13.21 29.40
N LEU A 173 -27.95 -12.73 28.36
CA LEU A 173 -28.08 -13.38 27.05
C LEU A 173 -27.07 -12.84 26.01
N GLU A 174 -26.37 -11.74 26.30
CA GLU A 174 -25.43 -11.18 25.33
C GLU A 174 -24.31 -12.20 25.02
N PRO A 175 -24.05 -12.51 23.73
CA PRO A 175 -22.96 -13.39 23.32
C PRO A 175 -21.60 -12.82 23.71
N TRP A 176 -21.49 -11.49 23.80
CA TRP A 176 -20.22 -10.78 23.93
C TRP A 176 -20.46 -9.29 24.26
N ALA A 177 -19.89 -8.81 25.36
CA ALA A 177 -19.66 -7.39 25.59
C ALA A 177 -18.21 -7.08 25.18
N PRO A 178 -17.91 -5.94 24.51
CA PRO A 178 -16.53 -5.51 24.34
C PRO A 178 -15.90 -5.47 25.74
N LEU A 179 -14.76 -6.15 25.88
CA LEU A 179 -14.07 -6.20 27.16
C LEU A 179 -13.82 -4.78 27.67
N ASP A 180 -13.99 -4.59 28.97
CA ASP A 180 -13.51 -3.39 29.62
C ASP A 180 -12.03 -3.15 29.25
N PRO A 181 -11.59 -1.91 28.98
CA PRO A 181 -10.23 -1.65 28.54
C PRO A 181 -9.14 -2.24 29.47
N ASP A 182 -9.38 -2.30 30.78
CA ASP A 182 -8.41 -2.87 31.72
C ASP A 182 -8.32 -4.40 31.56
N GLU A 183 -9.45 -5.07 31.29
CA GLU A 183 -9.50 -6.49 30.99
C GLU A 183 -8.85 -6.80 29.63
N LEU A 184 -9.04 -5.93 28.63
CA LEU A 184 -8.37 -6.06 27.34
C LEU A 184 -6.85 -5.92 27.47
N GLU A 185 -6.35 -4.95 28.25
CA GLU A 185 -4.92 -4.80 28.53
C GLU A 185 -4.36 -5.99 29.32
N ARG A 186 -5.15 -6.55 30.25
CA ARG A 186 -4.77 -7.78 30.98
C ARG A 186 -4.60 -8.95 30.00
N ARG A 187 -5.56 -9.16 29.10
CA ARG A 187 -5.47 -10.24 28.08
C ARG A 187 -4.39 -9.98 27.04
N TRP A 188 -4.13 -8.71 26.71
CA TRP A 188 -3.00 -8.34 25.88
C TRP A 188 -1.68 -8.76 26.53
N ALA A 189 -1.51 -8.54 27.84
CA ALA A 189 -0.32 -8.97 28.56
C ALA A 189 -0.16 -10.50 28.56
N GLU A 190 -1.25 -11.26 28.68
CA GLU A 190 -1.25 -12.72 28.59
C GLU A 190 -0.87 -13.21 27.18
N TYR A 191 -1.46 -12.61 26.15
CA TYR A 191 -1.09 -12.86 24.76
C TYR A 191 0.39 -12.58 24.53
N LEU A 192 0.87 -11.41 24.96
CA LEU A 192 2.24 -10.97 24.75
C LEU A 192 3.24 -11.91 25.43
N ALA A 193 2.96 -12.38 26.64
CA ALA A 193 3.79 -13.35 27.36
C ALA A 193 3.95 -14.67 26.59
N THR A 194 2.98 -15.03 25.75
CA THR A 194 3.01 -16.24 24.93
C THR A 194 3.59 -15.98 23.54
N ALA A 195 3.17 -14.90 22.88
CA ALA A 195 3.54 -14.55 21.51
C ALA A 195 4.96 -13.99 21.40
N ARG A 196 5.46 -13.32 22.45
CA ARG A 196 6.82 -12.79 22.57
C ARG A 196 7.32 -12.99 24.01
N PRO A 197 7.75 -14.21 24.39
CA PRO A 197 8.20 -14.51 25.76
C PRO A 197 9.54 -13.86 26.13
N GLU A 198 10.17 -13.16 25.18
CA GLU A 198 11.41 -12.41 25.34
C GLU A 198 11.27 -11.29 26.38
N THR A 199 12.33 -11.07 27.19
CA THR A 199 12.43 -9.83 27.98
C THR A 199 12.58 -8.61 27.06
N PRO A 200 12.35 -7.38 27.57
CA PRO A 200 12.61 -6.16 26.80
C PRO A 200 14.04 -6.08 26.23
N GLU A 201 15.05 -6.53 26.98
CA GLU A 201 16.43 -6.58 26.53
C GLU A 201 16.65 -7.61 25.41
N GLN A 202 16.01 -8.77 25.52
CA GLN A 202 16.07 -9.81 24.48
C GLN A 202 15.34 -9.35 23.19
N THR A 203 14.20 -8.67 23.33
CA THR A 203 13.45 -8.06 22.23
C THR A 203 14.33 -7.03 21.50
N GLU A 204 14.96 -6.13 22.25
CA GLU A 204 15.90 -5.14 21.70
C GLU A 204 17.09 -5.81 21.01
N GLN A 205 17.65 -6.87 21.62
CA GLN A 205 18.74 -7.63 21.04
C GLN A 205 18.35 -8.31 19.71
N ARG A 206 17.16 -8.94 19.64
CA ARG A 206 16.62 -9.54 18.40
C ARG A 206 16.50 -8.50 17.29
N ARG A 207 15.88 -7.35 17.59
CA ARG A 207 15.70 -6.27 16.61
C ARG A 207 17.04 -5.72 16.10
N ARG A 208 18.02 -5.53 17.00
CA ARG A 208 19.39 -5.11 16.62
C ARG A 208 20.11 -6.16 15.78
N ALA A 209 20.04 -7.43 16.16
CA ALA A 209 20.64 -8.51 15.40
C ALA A 209 20.07 -8.59 13.97
N ALA A 210 18.75 -8.42 13.83
CA ALA A 210 18.10 -8.37 12.52
C ALA A 210 18.59 -7.17 11.67
N LEU A 211 18.76 -5.99 12.26
CA LEU A 211 19.36 -4.83 11.57
C LEU A 211 20.81 -5.08 11.16
N GLU A 212 21.62 -5.66 12.05
CA GLU A 212 23.02 -5.98 11.76
C GLU A 212 23.13 -6.96 10.60
N GLN A 213 22.32 -8.03 10.62
CA GLN A 213 22.24 -9.02 9.54
C GLN A 213 21.81 -8.37 8.22
N ALA A 214 20.74 -7.57 8.23
CA ALA A 214 20.23 -6.94 7.01
C ALA A 214 21.23 -5.92 6.44
N TYR A 215 21.89 -5.12 7.28
CA TYR A 215 22.92 -4.19 6.83
C TYR A 215 24.19 -4.90 6.34
N ALA A 216 24.54 -6.06 6.88
CA ALA A 216 25.64 -6.85 6.36
C ALA A 216 25.33 -7.42 4.97
N ALA A 217 24.08 -7.82 4.72
CA ALA A 217 23.65 -8.38 3.43
C ALA A 217 23.41 -7.31 2.35
N PHE A 218 22.99 -6.11 2.75
CA PHE A 218 22.57 -5.05 1.83
C PHE A 218 23.59 -4.65 0.74
N PRO A 219 24.90 -4.49 1.01
CA PRO A 219 25.86 -4.09 -0.02
C PRO A 219 25.89 -5.02 -1.23
N ARG A 220 25.80 -6.34 -1.01
CA ARG A 220 25.77 -7.34 -2.09
C ARG A 220 24.50 -7.20 -2.93
N LEU A 221 23.35 -6.99 -2.29
CA LEU A 221 22.09 -6.76 -3.00
C LEU A 221 22.14 -5.44 -3.79
N ALA A 222 22.65 -4.37 -3.19
CA ALA A 222 22.75 -3.07 -3.85
C ALA A 222 23.68 -3.10 -5.08
N GLU A 223 24.82 -3.78 -4.97
CA GLU A 223 25.74 -3.99 -6.10
C GLU A 223 25.08 -4.80 -7.22
N HIS A 224 24.36 -5.87 -6.86
CA HIS A 224 23.61 -6.68 -7.83
C HIS A 224 22.52 -5.87 -8.53
N VAL A 225 21.73 -5.09 -7.78
CA VAL A 225 20.67 -4.23 -8.34
C VAL A 225 21.26 -3.18 -9.29
N GLN A 226 22.37 -2.57 -8.89
CA GLN A 226 23.08 -1.61 -9.73
C GLN A 226 23.66 -2.25 -11.00
N SER A 227 24.13 -3.49 -10.92
CA SER A 227 24.67 -4.23 -12.08
C SER A 227 23.58 -4.65 -13.07
N VAL A 228 22.45 -5.17 -12.58
CA VAL A 228 21.39 -5.74 -13.43
C VAL A 228 20.41 -4.67 -13.92
N TRP A 229 19.90 -3.81 -13.03
CA TRP A 229 18.91 -2.79 -13.38
C TRP A 229 19.53 -1.42 -13.65
N GLY A 230 20.78 -1.17 -13.26
CA GLY A 230 21.39 0.15 -13.36
C GLY A 230 20.89 1.14 -12.31
N LEU A 231 20.13 0.69 -11.31
CA LEU A 231 19.46 1.54 -10.31
C LEU A 231 20.21 1.52 -8.97
N THR A 232 20.26 2.67 -8.29
CA THR A 232 20.80 2.78 -6.94
C THR A 232 19.74 2.41 -5.91
N LEU A 233 20.04 1.38 -5.10
CA LEU A 233 19.11 0.88 -4.10
C LEU A 233 19.15 1.70 -2.81
N PRO A 234 18.00 2.13 -2.25
CA PRO A 234 17.98 2.89 -1.00
C PRO A 234 18.25 2.01 0.21
N ARG A 235 19.05 2.52 1.15
CA ARG A 235 19.42 1.80 2.39
C ARG A 235 18.22 1.47 3.28
N THR A 236 17.11 2.19 3.13
CA THR A 236 15.84 1.90 3.84
C THR A 236 15.30 0.50 3.51
N LEU A 237 15.63 -0.09 2.35
CA LEU A 237 15.25 -1.47 2.05
C LEU A 237 15.87 -2.49 3.02
N ALA A 238 17.08 -2.22 3.53
CA ALA A 238 17.69 -3.08 4.54
C ALA A 238 16.90 -3.04 5.86
N VAL A 239 16.29 -1.89 6.20
CA VAL A 239 15.44 -1.77 7.40
C VAL A 239 14.15 -2.56 7.22
N TYR A 240 13.53 -2.51 6.04
CA TYR A 240 12.38 -3.36 5.69
C TYR A 240 12.72 -4.86 5.77
N HIS A 241 13.87 -5.28 5.24
CA HIS A 241 14.31 -6.67 5.38
C HIS A 241 14.57 -7.05 6.85
N ALA A 242 15.19 -6.16 7.63
CA ALA A 242 15.43 -6.38 9.06
C ALA A 242 14.12 -6.53 9.86
N PHE A 243 13.10 -5.73 9.54
CA PHE A 243 11.79 -5.87 10.16
C PHE A 243 11.22 -7.28 9.93
N HIS A 244 11.24 -7.77 8.69
CA HIS A 244 10.78 -9.11 8.37
C HIS A 244 11.63 -10.22 9.01
N LEU A 245 12.96 -10.05 9.10
CA LEU A 245 13.82 -10.96 9.86
C LEU A 245 13.46 -11.00 11.35
N ALA A 246 13.19 -9.85 11.95
CA ALA A 246 12.88 -9.74 13.37
C ALA A 246 11.54 -10.38 13.73
N ILE A 247 10.51 -10.23 12.88
CA ILE A 247 9.19 -10.82 13.15
C ILE A 247 9.09 -12.30 12.72
N ALA A 248 10.10 -12.83 12.00
CA ALA A 248 10.09 -14.23 11.55
C ALA A 248 10.08 -15.25 12.70
N SER A 249 10.53 -14.87 13.90
CA SER A 249 10.46 -15.72 15.10
C SER A 249 9.17 -15.55 15.90
N LEU A 250 8.27 -14.66 15.50
CA LEU A 250 6.97 -14.44 16.16
C LEU A 250 5.89 -15.34 15.54
N PRO A 251 4.73 -15.52 16.19
CA PRO A 251 3.64 -16.33 15.67
C PRO A 251 3.18 -15.89 14.26
N SER A 252 2.66 -16.85 13.48
CA SER A 252 2.30 -16.57 12.09
C SER A 252 1.24 -15.50 11.91
N ALA A 253 0.28 -15.45 12.83
CA ALA A 253 -0.73 -14.39 12.85
C ALA A 253 -0.14 -12.98 12.96
N VAL A 254 1.08 -12.82 13.49
CA VAL A 254 1.80 -11.54 13.53
C VAL A 254 2.40 -11.24 12.17
N HIS A 255 3.16 -12.17 11.59
CA HIS A 255 3.79 -11.92 10.29
C HIS A 255 2.78 -11.78 9.14
N GLU A 256 1.58 -12.39 9.26
CA GLU A 256 0.46 -12.28 8.30
C GLU A 256 -0.37 -10.99 8.45
N ALA A 257 -0.18 -10.22 9.54
CA ALA A 257 -1.09 -9.15 9.92
C ALA A 257 -1.27 -8.08 8.83
N SER A 258 -0.18 -7.62 8.22
CA SER A 258 -0.21 -6.63 7.14
C SER A 258 -0.68 -7.19 5.81
N CYS A 259 -0.71 -8.53 5.66
CA CYS A 259 -0.96 -9.19 4.38
C CYS A 259 0.05 -8.76 3.28
N THR A 260 1.27 -8.43 3.68
CA THR A 260 2.36 -8.04 2.79
C THR A 260 3.65 -8.78 3.15
N TRP A 261 4.45 -9.10 2.13
CA TRP A 261 5.60 -10.01 2.27
C TRP A 261 6.79 -9.53 1.44
N PRO A 262 8.03 -9.82 1.87
CA PRO A 262 9.20 -9.62 1.02
C PRO A 262 9.07 -10.37 -0.30
N GLY A 263 9.52 -9.75 -1.40
CA GLY A 263 9.42 -10.32 -2.74
C GLY A 263 10.37 -9.67 -3.75
N GLY A 264 10.31 -10.11 -5.00
CA GLY A 264 11.08 -9.48 -6.09
C GLY A 264 12.57 -9.46 -5.77
N ILE A 265 13.20 -8.28 -5.81
CA ILE A 265 14.66 -8.18 -5.58
C ILE A 265 15.10 -8.67 -4.18
N ILE A 266 14.21 -8.70 -3.17
CA ILE A 266 14.55 -9.22 -1.83
C ILE A 266 14.64 -10.74 -1.82
N GLU A 267 14.11 -11.46 -2.80
CA GLU A 267 14.23 -12.93 -2.88
C GLU A 267 15.69 -13.39 -2.86
N ARG A 268 16.64 -12.57 -3.36
CA ARG A 268 18.09 -12.81 -3.26
C ARG A 268 18.61 -12.88 -1.82
N LEU A 269 17.93 -12.26 -0.86
CA LEU A 269 18.28 -12.27 0.56
C LEU A 269 17.63 -13.44 1.32
N GLY A 270 16.70 -14.16 0.70
CA GLY A 270 16.11 -15.37 1.27
C GLY A 270 17.08 -16.55 1.32
N PRO A 271 16.70 -17.65 1.99
CA PRO A 271 17.46 -18.90 1.97
C PRO A 271 17.79 -19.30 0.52
N ARG A 272 19.07 -19.58 0.25
CA ARG A 272 19.57 -19.94 -1.10
C ARG A 272 19.23 -18.93 -2.21
N GLY A 273 18.82 -17.69 -1.89
CA GLY A 273 18.40 -16.69 -2.89
C GLY A 273 19.49 -16.32 -3.91
N TRP A 274 20.75 -16.44 -3.51
CA TRP A 274 21.90 -16.23 -4.39
C TRP A 274 22.25 -17.44 -5.27
N GLU A 275 21.62 -18.60 -5.05
CA GLU A 275 21.77 -19.80 -5.86
C GLU A 275 20.71 -19.87 -6.98
N LEU A 276 19.65 -19.04 -6.89
CA LEU A 276 18.60 -18.97 -7.91
C LEU A 276 19.19 -18.73 -9.30
N GLN A 277 18.93 -19.68 -10.20
CA GLN A 277 19.34 -19.65 -11.59
C GLN A 277 18.27 -18.97 -12.44
N LEU A 278 18.71 -18.10 -13.36
CA LEU A 278 17.83 -17.48 -14.34
C LEU A 278 17.41 -18.53 -15.38
N ARG A 279 16.13 -18.62 -15.70
CA ARG A 279 15.64 -19.49 -16.78
C ARG A 279 16.30 -19.11 -18.10
N ASP A 280 16.63 -20.11 -18.90
CA ASP A 280 17.27 -19.93 -20.21
C ASP A 280 16.52 -18.93 -21.09
N GLY A 281 17.26 -17.96 -21.63
CA GLY A 281 16.75 -16.97 -22.57
C GLY A 281 15.96 -15.82 -21.94
N LEU A 282 15.80 -15.75 -20.61
CA LEU A 282 15.18 -14.61 -19.94
C LEU A 282 16.20 -13.55 -19.49
N ASP A 283 15.68 -12.36 -19.24
CA ASP A 283 16.42 -11.24 -18.67
C ASP A 283 15.99 -11.01 -17.21
N GLU A 284 16.93 -10.99 -16.28
CA GLU A 284 16.61 -10.82 -14.85
C GLU A 284 15.86 -9.51 -14.56
N ARG A 285 15.98 -8.49 -15.42
CA ARG A 285 15.26 -7.21 -15.25
C ARG A 285 13.75 -7.33 -15.31
N VAL A 286 13.22 -8.44 -15.83
CA VAL A 286 11.77 -8.73 -15.89
C VAL A 286 11.29 -9.59 -14.71
N HIS A 287 12.17 -9.94 -13.78
CA HIS A 287 11.77 -10.59 -12.52
C HIS A 287 10.75 -9.73 -11.78
N VAL A 288 9.55 -10.29 -11.55
CA VAL A 288 8.43 -9.62 -10.86
C VAL A 288 8.03 -8.30 -11.54
N ARG A 289 8.14 -8.26 -12.87
CA ARG A 289 7.64 -7.18 -13.71
C ARG A 289 6.39 -7.64 -14.43
N PHE A 290 5.25 -7.12 -13.99
CA PHE A 290 3.96 -7.39 -14.61
C PHE A 290 3.77 -6.61 -15.90
N ARG A 291 2.82 -7.11 -16.69
CA ARG A 291 2.55 -6.65 -18.06
C ARG A 291 2.47 -5.13 -18.19
N GLN A 292 1.84 -4.43 -17.25
CA GLN A 292 1.60 -2.98 -17.31
C GLN A 292 2.52 -2.18 -16.39
N ASP A 293 3.51 -2.82 -15.77
CA ASP A 293 4.43 -2.11 -14.88
C ASP A 293 5.28 -1.11 -15.67
N PRO A 294 5.37 0.13 -15.18
CA PRO A 294 6.22 1.14 -15.79
C PRO A 294 7.71 0.80 -15.55
N PRO A 295 8.61 1.18 -16.47
CA PRO A 295 10.05 1.00 -16.28
C PRO A 295 10.61 1.70 -15.03
N GLU A 296 9.92 2.72 -14.52
CA GLU A 296 10.24 3.42 -13.28
C GLU A 296 10.03 2.58 -12.01
N MET A 297 9.25 1.50 -12.09
CA MET A 297 8.94 0.65 -10.93
C MET A 297 9.92 -0.52 -10.81
N LEU A 298 10.46 -0.72 -9.60
CA LEU A 298 11.27 -1.88 -9.21
C LEU A 298 10.64 -2.59 -8.00
N SER A 299 10.09 -3.77 -8.24
CA SER A 299 9.32 -4.55 -7.25
C SER A 299 10.21 -5.15 -6.15
N PHE A 300 9.77 -5.04 -4.89
CA PHE A 300 10.46 -5.59 -3.72
C PHE A 300 9.54 -6.26 -2.68
N ALA A 301 8.22 -6.21 -2.87
CA ALA A 301 7.27 -6.85 -1.96
C ALA A 301 5.96 -7.27 -2.65
N TRP A 302 5.28 -8.23 -2.03
CA TRP A 302 4.01 -8.81 -2.45
C TRP A 302 2.87 -8.39 -1.52
N GLY A 303 1.65 -8.36 -2.05
CA GLY A 303 0.41 -8.29 -1.26
C GLY A 303 -0.34 -9.62 -1.23
N ASN A 304 -1.53 -9.63 -0.61
CA ASN A 304 -2.39 -10.81 -0.52
C ASN A 304 -3.48 -10.89 -1.61
N SER A 305 -3.54 -9.90 -2.50
CA SER A 305 -4.49 -9.85 -3.61
C SER A 305 -3.84 -10.27 -4.93
N ASP A 306 -4.67 -10.63 -5.91
CA ASP A 306 -4.21 -11.14 -7.20
C ASP A 306 -3.41 -10.09 -7.98
N GLY A 307 -2.10 -10.32 -8.06
CA GLY A 307 -1.16 -9.41 -8.71
C GLY A 307 -0.84 -8.15 -7.91
N GLN A 308 -1.20 -8.07 -6.63
CA GLN A 308 -0.78 -6.97 -5.77
C GLN A 308 0.72 -7.07 -5.47
N HIS A 309 1.45 -6.02 -5.82
CA HIS A 309 2.87 -5.94 -5.57
C HIS A 309 3.32 -4.49 -5.39
N PHE A 310 4.45 -4.33 -4.71
CA PHE A 310 4.99 -3.04 -4.29
C PHE A 310 6.39 -2.86 -4.82
N GLY A 311 6.72 -1.62 -5.16
CA GLY A 311 8.01 -1.30 -5.75
C GLY A 311 8.45 0.12 -5.48
N PHE A 312 9.75 0.36 -5.67
CA PHE A 312 10.30 1.70 -5.69
C PHE A 312 9.97 2.40 -7.00
N TRP A 313 9.69 3.70 -6.93
CA TRP A 313 9.57 4.57 -8.09
C TRP A 313 10.86 5.38 -8.33
N TYR A 314 11.38 5.31 -9.56
CA TYR A 314 12.59 6.02 -10.00
C TYR A 314 12.27 6.95 -11.16
N ASP A 315 12.42 8.26 -10.99
CA ASP A 315 12.46 9.18 -12.14
C ASP A 315 13.77 9.09 -12.91
N THR A 316 14.86 8.83 -12.19
CA THR A 316 16.22 8.67 -12.69
C THR A 316 16.89 7.52 -11.93
N ALA A 317 18.02 7.04 -12.43
CA ALA A 317 18.64 5.82 -11.93
C ALA A 317 19.26 5.97 -10.53
N GLU A 318 19.52 7.21 -10.10
CA GLU A 318 20.33 7.53 -8.93
C GLU A 318 19.55 7.44 -7.62
N GLN A 319 18.22 7.54 -7.65
CA GLN A 319 17.43 7.69 -6.44
C GLN A 319 15.97 7.22 -6.59
N ALA A 320 15.56 6.31 -5.73
CA ALA A 320 14.14 6.02 -5.48
C ALA A 320 13.49 7.23 -4.78
N ILE A 321 12.36 7.69 -5.29
CA ILE A 321 11.67 8.88 -4.77
C ILE A 321 10.38 8.57 -4.04
N ALA A 322 9.82 7.37 -4.20
CA ALA A 322 8.61 6.94 -3.52
C ALA A 322 8.51 5.40 -3.55
N VAL A 323 7.60 4.87 -2.76
CA VAL A 323 7.07 3.51 -2.88
C VAL A 323 5.69 3.59 -3.51
N VAL A 324 5.45 2.69 -4.46
CA VAL A 324 4.20 2.54 -5.19
C VAL A 324 3.72 1.10 -5.12
N HIS A 325 2.46 0.87 -5.45
CA HIS A 325 1.90 -0.46 -5.64
C HIS A 325 1.02 -0.53 -6.89
N ASN A 326 0.79 -1.74 -7.34
CA ASN A 326 -0.07 -2.04 -8.47
C ASN A 326 -0.87 -3.32 -8.19
N TYR A 327 -2.09 -3.43 -8.73
CA TYR A 327 -2.89 -4.65 -8.81
C TYR A 327 -2.89 -5.16 -10.25
N ALA A 328 -1.89 -5.96 -10.60
CA ALA A 328 -1.61 -6.33 -11.98
C ALA A 328 -2.73 -7.11 -12.69
N ARG A 329 -3.63 -7.76 -11.93
CA ARG A 329 -4.77 -8.51 -12.48
C ARG A 329 -6.11 -7.78 -12.34
N ASP A 330 -6.09 -6.55 -11.84
CA ASP A 330 -7.27 -5.67 -11.74
C ASP A 330 -7.10 -4.45 -12.66
N SER A 331 -7.05 -3.22 -12.12
CA SER A 331 -6.88 -2.02 -12.95
C SER A 331 -5.48 -1.89 -13.54
N ALA A 332 -4.50 -2.53 -12.93
CA ALA A 332 -3.07 -2.37 -13.20
C ALA A 332 -2.54 -0.92 -13.07
N GLU A 333 -3.29 -0.04 -12.41
CA GLU A 333 -2.87 1.34 -12.15
C GLU A 333 -1.81 1.38 -11.04
N THR A 334 -0.85 2.28 -11.20
CA THR A 334 0.18 2.52 -10.18
C THR A 334 -0.30 3.55 -9.16
N TRP A 335 -0.34 3.15 -7.90
CA TRP A 335 -0.78 3.97 -6.77
C TRP A 335 0.38 4.27 -5.82
N ILE A 336 0.39 5.45 -5.22
CA ILE A 336 1.44 5.87 -4.28
C ILE A 336 1.13 5.30 -2.90
N VAL A 337 2.15 4.75 -2.24
CA VAL A 337 2.06 4.15 -0.91
C VAL A 337 2.67 5.08 0.14
N GLY A 338 3.90 5.53 -0.09
CA GLY A 338 4.61 6.39 0.86
C GLY A 338 6.05 6.64 0.43
N ASP A 339 6.83 7.24 1.31
CA ASP A 339 8.20 7.67 0.99
C ASP A 339 9.19 6.50 0.99
N HIS A 340 8.96 5.50 1.84
CA HIS A 340 9.94 4.46 2.16
C HIS A 340 9.31 3.07 2.30
N PRO A 341 10.11 1.99 2.19
CA PRO A 341 9.63 0.60 2.18
C PRO A 341 8.70 0.20 3.31
N LEU A 342 8.91 0.64 4.56
CA LEU A 342 8.01 0.28 5.66
C LEU A 342 6.59 0.87 5.51
N SER A 343 6.37 1.84 4.61
CA SER A 343 5.01 2.29 4.25
C SER A 343 4.15 1.16 3.70
N VAL A 344 4.76 0.14 3.06
CA VAL A 344 4.08 -1.08 2.60
C VAL A 344 3.42 -1.82 3.76
N CYS A 345 4.09 -1.87 4.92
CA CYS A 345 3.62 -2.57 6.11
C CYS A 345 2.32 -1.97 6.65
N ARG A 346 2.02 -0.69 6.38
CA ARG A 346 0.79 -0.03 6.81
C ARG A 346 -0.32 0.00 5.76
N GLN A 347 -0.05 -0.45 4.54
CA GLN A 347 -0.96 -0.24 3.41
C GLN A 347 -2.39 -0.74 3.68
N ARG A 348 -2.52 -1.92 4.33
CA ARG A 348 -3.81 -2.50 4.68
C ARG A 348 -4.67 -1.56 5.52
N TRP A 349 -4.05 -0.87 6.48
CA TRP A 349 -4.77 -0.04 7.44
C TRP A 349 -5.07 1.38 6.96
N HIS A 350 -4.81 1.68 5.69
CA HIS A 350 -5.40 2.86 5.05
C HIS A 350 -6.88 2.69 4.74
N TYR A 351 -7.36 1.45 4.64
CA TYR A 351 -8.75 1.13 4.31
C TYR A 351 -9.52 0.53 5.49
N ASP A 352 -8.84 -0.25 6.32
CA ASP A 352 -9.44 -0.91 7.48
C ASP A 352 -8.73 -0.50 8.77
N GLU A 353 -9.46 -0.05 9.80
CA GLU A 353 -8.84 0.15 11.12
C GLU A 353 -8.40 -1.21 11.70
N PRO A 354 -7.23 -1.28 12.37
CA PRO A 354 -6.84 -2.46 13.12
C PRO A 354 -7.94 -2.90 14.08
N PRO A 355 -8.22 -4.21 14.23
CA PRO A 355 -9.22 -4.66 15.18
C PRO A 355 -8.85 -4.21 16.60
N SER A 356 -9.84 -3.71 17.34
CA SER A 356 -9.65 -3.15 18.68
C SER A 356 -9.81 -4.16 19.83
N GLY A 357 -10.17 -5.41 19.52
CA GLY A 357 -10.31 -6.50 20.49
C GLY A 357 -9.14 -7.48 20.49
N GLU A 358 -9.31 -8.62 21.16
CA GLU A 358 -8.29 -9.69 21.23
C GLU A 358 -7.84 -10.21 19.86
N THR A 359 -8.75 -10.20 18.90
CA THR A 359 -8.52 -10.59 17.51
C THR A 359 -7.53 -9.65 16.81
N GLY A 360 -7.33 -8.45 17.34
CA GLY A 360 -6.34 -7.48 16.91
C GLY A 360 -4.99 -7.58 17.60
N PHE A 361 -4.79 -8.49 18.57
CA PHE A 361 -3.53 -8.58 19.32
C PHE A 361 -2.32 -8.87 18.43
N SER A 362 -2.44 -9.75 17.44
CA SER A 362 -1.33 -9.99 16.51
C SER A 362 -0.99 -8.75 15.68
N THR A 363 -2.00 -7.98 15.29
CA THR A 363 -1.84 -6.70 14.59
C THR A 363 -1.20 -5.64 15.49
N ARG A 364 -1.63 -5.54 16.76
CA ARG A 364 -0.99 -4.67 17.75
C ARG A 364 0.49 -5.01 17.91
N LEU A 365 0.83 -6.29 18.08
CA LEU A 365 2.22 -6.73 18.18
C LEU A 365 3.02 -6.38 16.92
N TYR A 366 2.46 -6.64 15.73
CA TYR A 366 3.08 -6.26 14.47
C TYR A 366 3.39 -4.76 14.39
N LEU A 367 2.42 -3.92 14.77
CA LEU A 367 2.56 -2.47 14.75
C LEU A 367 3.58 -1.95 15.78
N GLU A 368 3.64 -2.57 16.96
CA GLU A 368 4.66 -2.26 17.99
C GLU A 368 6.08 -2.65 17.53
N GLU A 369 6.23 -3.78 16.83
CA GLU A 369 7.52 -4.13 16.21
C GLU A 369 7.85 -3.15 15.08
N LEU A 370 6.88 -2.81 14.23
CA LEU A 370 7.05 -1.91 13.09
C LEU A 370 7.54 -0.52 13.52
N GLU A 371 6.93 0.07 14.55
CA GLU A 371 7.27 1.41 15.06
C GLU A 371 8.75 1.54 15.44
N TRP A 372 9.33 0.47 16.00
CA TRP A 372 10.75 0.45 16.34
C TRP A 372 11.65 0.55 15.09
N PHE A 373 11.29 -0.15 14.00
CA PHE A 373 12.03 -0.10 12.74
C PHE A 373 11.76 1.18 11.95
N GLU A 374 10.57 1.78 12.07
CA GLU A 374 10.27 3.08 11.46
C GLU A 374 11.19 4.19 11.97
N ALA A 375 11.55 4.16 13.26
CA ALA A 375 12.54 5.09 13.81
C ALA A 375 13.92 4.93 13.15
N GLU A 376 14.35 3.69 12.86
CA GLU A 376 15.60 3.43 12.15
C GLU A 376 15.51 3.79 10.67
N GLU A 377 14.38 3.53 10.01
CA GLU A 377 14.14 3.91 8.62
C GLU A 377 14.24 5.42 8.43
N GLN A 378 13.61 6.20 9.33
CA GLN A 378 13.74 7.66 9.36
C GLN A 378 15.19 8.12 9.58
N ARG A 379 15.97 7.40 10.38
CA ARG A 379 17.38 7.74 10.65
C ARG A 379 18.27 7.57 9.42
N VAL A 380 17.98 6.58 8.57
CA VAL A 380 18.77 6.27 7.35
C VAL A 380 18.13 6.75 6.06
N ALA A 381 16.94 7.34 6.14
CA ALA A 381 16.18 7.86 5.02
C ALA A 381 17.02 8.82 4.16
N GLY A 382 17.03 8.54 2.85
CA GLY A 382 17.48 9.49 1.84
C GLY A 382 16.40 10.49 1.50
N LYS A 383 16.60 11.29 0.45
CA LYS A 383 15.50 12.10 -0.09
C LYS A 383 14.48 11.18 -0.76
N ALA A 384 13.24 11.21 -0.30
CA ALA A 384 12.09 10.66 -0.98
C ALA A 384 10.93 11.63 -0.77
N SER A 385 9.98 11.65 -1.69
CA SER A 385 8.77 12.45 -1.58
C SER A 385 7.68 11.86 -2.48
N ALA A 386 6.86 11.01 -1.88
CA ALA A 386 5.58 10.55 -2.39
C ALA A 386 4.68 11.73 -2.77
N ASP A 387 4.67 12.79 -1.97
CA ASP A 387 3.92 14.03 -2.27
C ASP A 387 4.41 14.70 -3.56
N ALA A 388 5.72 14.74 -3.81
CA ALA A 388 6.26 15.29 -5.04
C ALA A 388 5.86 14.45 -6.27
N LEU A 389 5.70 13.14 -6.10
CA LEU A 389 5.16 12.26 -7.14
C LEU A 389 3.65 12.48 -7.34
N ALA A 390 2.89 12.58 -6.24
CA ALA A 390 1.44 12.78 -6.22
C ALA A 390 1.01 14.13 -6.82
N SER A 391 1.84 15.16 -6.68
CA SER A 391 1.54 16.51 -7.18
C SER A 391 1.60 16.66 -8.70
N ARG A 392 2.07 15.64 -9.43
CA ARG A 392 2.26 15.69 -10.88
C ARG A 392 0.93 15.50 -11.62
N PRO A 393 0.79 16.07 -12.83
CA PRO A 393 -0.34 15.75 -13.70
C PRO A 393 -0.40 14.25 -13.96
N GLN A 394 -1.52 13.61 -13.61
CA GLN A 394 -1.73 12.17 -13.77
C GLN A 394 -1.66 11.77 -15.24
N LEU A 395 -1.04 10.61 -15.49
CA LEU A 395 -1.10 9.91 -16.77
C LEU A 395 -2.08 8.73 -16.63
N LEU A 396 -2.54 8.22 -17.76
CA LEU A 396 -3.24 6.95 -17.79
C LEU A 396 -2.35 5.86 -17.15
N GLY A 397 -2.89 5.16 -16.16
CA GLY A 397 -2.18 4.06 -15.49
C GLY A 397 -1.28 4.46 -14.32
N GLY A 398 -1.15 5.75 -13.97
CA GLY A 398 -0.43 6.14 -12.75
C GLY A 398 0.22 7.52 -12.78
N PRO A 399 1.21 7.76 -11.90
CA PRO A 399 1.77 9.09 -11.67
C PRO A 399 2.40 9.72 -12.92
N GLY A 400 2.40 11.05 -12.92
CA GLY A 400 2.97 11.86 -13.99
C GLY A 400 4.47 11.68 -14.21
N SER A 401 4.91 11.91 -15.45
CA SER A 401 6.32 11.87 -15.82
C SER A 401 7.06 13.17 -15.46
N ILE A 402 8.37 13.07 -15.29
CA ILE A 402 9.30 14.21 -15.34
C ILE A 402 10.25 13.99 -16.52
N PRO A 403 10.47 14.98 -17.41
CA PRO A 403 9.76 16.25 -17.50
C PRO A 403 8.25 16.04 -17.74
N ALA A 404 7.43 16.94 -17.19
CA ALA A 404 5.99 16.90 -17.39
C ALA A 404 5.65 17.36 -18.82
N ALA A 405 4.64 16.74 -19.43
CA ALA A 405 4.11 17.13 -20.72
C ALA A 405 2.59 17.29 -20.66
N LYS A 406 2.07 18.17 -21.51
CA LYS A 406 0.62 18.31 -21.71
C LYS A 406 0.21 17.45 -22.89
N LEU A 407 -0.60 16.43 -22.63
CA LEU A 407 -1.19 15.60 -23.69
C LEU A 407 -2.45 16.28 -24.30
N PRO A 408 -2.87 15.91 -25.52
CA PRO A 408 -3.83 16.68 -26.32
C PRO A 408 -5.27 16.73 -25.77
N LEU A 409 -5.69 15.68 -25.06
CA LEU A 409 -7.02 15.55 -24.44
C LEU A 409 -6.88 15.26 -22.94
N ASP A 410 -7.99 15.19 -22.21
CA ASP A 410 -8.02 14.59 -20.86
C ASP A 410 -7.90 13.05 -20.92
N ILE A 411 -7.80 12.40 -19.77
CA ILE A 411 -7.55 10.94 -19.71
C ILE A 411 -8.66 10.18 -20.47
N ASP A 412 -9.93 10.50 -20.23
CA ASP A 412 -11.07 9.83 -20.87
C ASP A 412 -11.05 10.01 -22.39
N GLY A 413 -10.79 11.23 -22.88
CA GLY A 413 -10.67 11.50 -24.31
C GLY A 413 -9.49 10.78 -24.96
N ARG A 414 -8.36 10.65 -24.26
CA ARG A 414 -7.21 9.88 -24.75
C ARG A 414 -7.50 8.39 -24.80
N VAL A 415 -8.14 7.83 -23.76
CA VAL A 415 -8.55 6.43 -23.73
C VAL A 415 -9.53 6.11 -24.87
N ASP A 416 -10.48 6.99 -25.14
CA ASP A 416 -11.39 6.85 -26.29
C ASP A 416 -10.62 6.84 -27.62
N ALA A 417 -9.70 7.78 -27.81
CA ALA A 417 -8.85 7.84 -29.00
C ALA A 417 -7.98 6.58 -29.16
N TYR A 418 -7.36 6.09 -28.08
CA TYR A 418 -6.55 4.87 -28.09
C TYR A 418 -7.35 3.65 -28.58
N ARG A 419 -8.62 3.54 -28.18
CA ARG A 419 -9.51 2.45 -28.61
C ARG A 419 -9.99 2.62 -30.05
N ASN A 420 -10.45 3.83 -30.38
CA ASN A 420 -11.39 4.06 -31.47
C ASN A 420 -10.84 4.90 -32.63
N ASP A 421 -9.73 5.61 -32.46
CA ASP A 421 -9.21 6.56 -33.45
C ASP A 421 -7.69 6.39 -33.67
N PRO A 422 -7.27 5.30 -34.35
CA PRO A 422 -5.85 5.02 -34.57
C PRO A 422 -5.15 6.10 -35.39
N ASP A 423 -5.84 6.80 -36.30
CA ASP A 423 -5.24 7.86 -37.12
C ASP A 423 -4.83 9.06 -36.26
N THR A 424 -5.69 9.45 -35.31
CA THR A 424 -5.35 10.48 -34.32
C THR A 424 -4.16 10.07 -33.45
N VAL A 425 -4.10 8.81 -33.00
CA VAL A 425 -2.98 8.30 -32.19
C VAL A 425 -1.68 8.29 -32.99
N GLN A 426 -1.73 7.89 -34.26
CA GLN A 426 -0.58 7.95 -35.17
C GLN A 426 -0.08 9.38 -35.39
N ALA A 427 -1.00 10.35 -35.52
CA ALA A 427 -0.63 11.76 -35.60
C ALA A 427 0.08 12.23 -34.32
N TRP A 428 -0.38 11.81 -33.14
CA TRP A 428 0.30 12.11 -31.87
C TRP A 428 1.68 11.45 -31.76
N MET A 429 1.84 10.20 -32.18
CA MET A 429 3.15 9.54 -32.19
C MET A 429 4.12 10.18 -33.17
N THR A 430 3.63 10.65 -34.33
CA THR A 430 4.41 11.41 -35.30
C THR A 430 4.90 12.73 -34.70
N GLN A 431 3.99 13.50 -34.09
CA GLN A 431 4.34 14.72 -33.36
C GLN A 431 5.37 14.45 -32.25
N ALA A 432 5.21 13.34 -31.50
CA ALA A 432 6.13 12.96 -30.45
C ALA A 432 7.54 12.67 -30.99
N ARG A 433 7.64 12.05 -32.16
CA ARG A 433 8.93 11.81 -32.82
C ARG A 433 9.58 13.10 -33.27
N GLU A 434 8.82 14.00 -33.91
CA GLU A 434 9.32 15.30 -34.36
C GLU A 434 9.85 16.14 -33.19
N GLN A 435 9.13 16.19 -32.07
CA GLN A 435 9.58 16.88 -30.86
C GLN A 435 10.83 16.21 -30.26
N LEU A 436 10.86 14.88 -30.23
CA LEU A 436 12.03 14.14 -29.74
C LEU A 436 13.28 14.43 -30.59
N ASP A 437 13.15 14.45 -31.92
CA ASP A 437 14.24 14.76 -32.84
C ASP A 437 14.71 16.22 -32.70
N ALA A 438 13.83 17.11 -32.24
CA ALA A 438 14.16 18.49 -31.86
C ALA A 438 14.79 18.63 -30.45
N GLY A 439 14.97 17.52 -29.71
CA GLY A 439 15.53 17.52 -28.35
C GLY A 439 14.50 17.78 -27.25
N GLU A 440 13.21 17.62 -27.53
CA GLU A 440 12.10 17.83 -26.59
C GLU A 440 11.40 16.49 -26.21
N PRO A 441 12.01 15.65 -25.35
CA PRO A 441 11.54 14.28 -25.11
C PRO A 441 10.27 14.17 -24.25
N ALA A 442 9.80 15.26 -23.65
CA ALA A 442 8.75 15.21 -22.63
C ALA A 442 7.43 14.61 -23.15
N PHE A 443 7.00 15.00 -24.35
CA PHE A 443 5.76 14.51 -24.95
C PHE A 443 5.87 13.04 -25.35
N ALA A 444 7.01 12.62 -25.91
CA ALA A 444 7.31 11.23 -26.22
C ALA A 444 7.33 10.34 -24.96
N LEU A 445 7.92 10.83 -23.86
CA LEU A 445 7.92 10.12 -22.58
C LEU A 445 6.49 9.91 -22.06
N ALA A 446 5.69 10.97 -21.99
CA ALA A 446 4.32 10.90 -21.47
C ALA A 446 3.42 10.01 -22.34
N LEU A 447 3.39 10.25 -23.66
CA LEU A 447 2.57 9.45 -24.59
C LEU A 447 3.03 8.00 -24.65
N GLY A 448 4.34 7.76 -24.71
CA GLY A 448 4.92 6.42 -24.73
C GLY A 448 4.58 5.62 -23.47
N ARG A 449 4.57 6.26 -22.29
CA ARG A 449 4.14 5.61 -21.05
C ARG A 449 2.68 5.21 -21.05
N GLU A 450 1.78 6.08 -21.51
CA GLU A 450 0.35 5.75 -21.57
C GLU A 450 0.06 4.63 -22.56
N LEU A 451 0.70 4.66 -23.74
CA LEU A 451 0.54 3.60 -24.74
C LEU A 451 1.21 2.28 -24.30
N HIS A 452 2.33 2.35 -23.58
CA HIS A 452 2.93 1.18 -22.93
C HIS A 452 1.94 0.57 -21.96
N TRP A 453 1.40 1.34 -21.01
CA TRP A 453 0.41 0.85 -20.04
C TRP A 453 -0.88 0.34 -20.70
N PHE A 454 -1.38 1.03 -21.74
CA PHE A 454 -2.58 0.63 -22.47
C PHE A 454 -2.40 -0.70 -23.22
N ASP A 455 -1.17 -1.03 -23.60
CA ASP A 455 -0.71 -2.32 -24.14
C ASP A 455 -1.52 -2.91 -25.31
N HIS A 456 -2.09 -2.07 -26.16
CA HIS A 456 -2.77 -2.55 -27.35
C HIS A 456 -1.76 -2.96 -28.44
N ASP A 457 -1.90 -4.19 -28.97
CA ASP A 457 -1.03 -4.76 -30.02
C ASP A 457 -0.69 -3.80 -31.16
N ARG A 458 -1.69 -3.03 -31.63
CA ARG A 458 -1.55 -2.10 -32.76
C ARG A 458 -0.54 -0.96 -32.53
N TYR A 459 -0.23 -0.63 -31.27
CA TYR A 459 0.72 0.43 -30.93
C TYR A 459 1.98 -0.10 -30.25
N ARG A 460 1.98 -1.36 -29.77
CA ARG A 460 3.01 -1.89 -28.84
C ARG A 460 4.44 -1.64 -29.33
N GLU A 461 4.74 -2.00 -30.58
CA GLU A 461 6.08 -1.84 -31.16
C GLU A 461 6.50 -0.36 -31.25
N GLN A 462 5.64 0.48 -31.86
CA GLN A 462 5.94 1.89 -32.10
C GLN A 462 6.00 2.69 -30.80
N ALA A 463 5.08 2.44 -29.87
CA ALA A 463 5.05 3.07 -28.55
C ALA A 463 6.26 2.65 -27.71
N GLY A 464 6.63 1.37 -27.74
CA GLY A 464 7.84 0.88 -27.09
C GLY A 464 9.10 1.56 -27.62
N ALA A 465 9.26 1.63 -28.94
CA ALA A 465 10.39 2.31 -29.57
C ALA A 465 10.42 3.83 -29.29
N LEU A 466 9.25 4.48 -29.24
CA LEU A 466 9.12 5.89 -28.86
C LEU A 466 9.56 6.12 -27.41
N LEU A 467 9.09 5.28 -26.49
CA LEU A 467 9.40 5.40 -25.07
C LEU A 467 10.87 5.10 -24.77
N VAL A 468 11.47 4.08 -25.41
CA VAL A 468 12.92 3.81 -25.33
C VAL A 468 13.71 5.04 -25.76
N ALA A 469 13.39 5.62 -26.92
CA ALA A 469 14.10 6.78 -27.44
C ALA A 469 13.94 8.03 -26.55
N ALA A 470 12.76 8.21 -25.92
CA ALA A 470 12.54 9.27 -24.95
C ALA A 470 13.42 9.12 -23.70
N TYR A 471 13.57 7.89 -23.17
CA TYR A 471 14.48 7.63 -22.06
C TYR A 471 15.94 7.91 -22.43
N GLU A 472 16.37 7.50 -23.62
CA GLU A 472 17.74 7.73 -24.10
C GLU A 472 18.05 9.22 -24.28
N ALA A 473 17.12 10.00 -24.85
CA ALA A 473 17.26 11.44 -24.98
C ALA A 473 17.35 12.17 -23.63
N LEU A 474 16.76 11.59 -22.58
CA LEU A 474 16.84 12.08 -21.20
C LEU A 474 18.08 11.57 -20.44
N GLY A 475 18.94 10.76 -21.07
CA GLY A 475 20.10 10.14 -20.42
C GLY A 475 19.73 9.03 -19.43
N ARG A 476 18.53 8.44 -19.53
CA ARG A 476 18.01 7.41 -18.62
C ARG A 476 18.23 6.01 -19.17
N SER A 477 19.50 5.64 -19.34
CA SER A 477 19.89 4.35 -19.94
C SER A 477 19.37 3.13 -19.16
N ALA A 478 19.28 3.23 -17.82
CA ALA A 478 18.71 2.18 -16.97
C ALA A 478 17.25 1.88 -17.34
N HIS A 479 16.39 2.91 -17.35
CA HIS A 479 14.98 2.78 -17.75
C HIS A 479 14.82 2.28 -19.18
N ALA A 480 15.64 2.76 -20.11
CA ALA A 480 15.63 2.27 -21.50
C ALA A 480 15.99 0.77 -21.58
N GLY A 481 16.99 0.32 -20.81
CA GLY A 481 17.38 -1.08 -20.72
C GLY A 481 16.28 -1.97 -20.12
N ILE A 482 15.69 -1.53 -19.01
CA ILE A 482 14.55 -2.19 -18.36
C ILE A 482 13.37 -2.32 -19.33
N LEU A 483 13.03 -1.23 -20.04
CA LEU A 483 11.94 -1.25 -21.00
C LEU A 483 12.20 -2.21 -22.16
N ARG A 484 13.43 -2.27 -22.70
CA ARG A 484 13.77 -3.23 -23.76
C ARG A 484 13.60 -4.67 -23.30
N ALA A 485 14.10 -5.00 -22.11
CA ALA A 485 13.91 -6.32 -21.52
C ALA A 485 12.41 -6.63 -21.34
N HIS A 486 11.65 -5.67 -20.81
CA HIS A 486 10.21 -5.83 -20.63
C HIS A 486 9.49 -6.06 -21.96
N LEU A 487 9.77 -5.27 -23.01
CA LEU A 487 9.15 -5.44 -24.33
C LEU A 487 9.50 -6.80 -24.96
N ALA A 488 10.72 -7.29 -24.77
CA ALA A 488 11.17 -8.58 -25.30
C ALA A 488 10.48 -9.79 -24.63
N HIS A 489 10.12 -9.66 -23.35
CA HIS A 489 9.56 -10.73 -22.53
C HIS A 489 8.14 -10.44 -22.03
N ARG A 490 7.45 -9.47 -22.63
CA ARG A 490 6.17 -8.94 -22.11
C ARG A 490 5.04 -9.96 -22.09
N ASP A 491 5.12 -10.92 -23.00
CA ASP A 491 4.15 -11.99 -23.17
C ASP A 491 4.54 -13.27 -22.40
N GLU A 492 5.57 -13.21 -21.54
CA GLU A 492 5.90 -14.32 -20.64
C GLU A 492 4.72 -14.63 -19.70
N PRO A 493 4.32 -15.90 -19.57
CA PRO A 493 3.18 -16.30 -18.74
C PRO A 493 3.46 -16.17 -17.23
N SER A 494 4.73 -16.06 -16.84
CA SER A 494 5.17 -15.94 -15.45
C SER A 494 6.19 -14.82 -15.30
N VAL A 495 5.94 -13.97 -14.31
CA VAL A 495 6.88 -12.92 -13.89
C VAL A 495 8.04 -13.47 -13.03
N GLY A 496 7.93 -14.72 -12.56
CA GLY A 496 9.02 -15.42 -11.88
C GLY A 496 10.02 -15.95 -12.91
N VAL A 497 11.16 -15.26 -13.08
CA VAL A 497 12.17 -15.60 -14.11
C VAL A 497 13.21 -16.62 -13.66
N TYR A 498 13.26 -17.00 -12.38
CA TYR A 498 14.17 -18.02 -11.89
C TYR A 498 13.59 -19.43 -12.05
N GLU A 499 14.49 -20.41 -12.15
CA GLU A 499 14.14 -21.81 -12.01
C GLU A 499 13.60 -22.06 -10.61
N ARG A 500 12.46 -22.74 -10.51
CA ARG A 500 12.00 -23.22 -9.21
C ARG A 500 12.82 -24.47 -8.86
N PRO A 501 13.34 -24.59 -7.62
CA PRO A 501 13.83 -25.86 -7.14
C PRO A 501 12.74 -26.92 -7.37
N THR A 502 13.12 -28.06 -7.97
CA THR A 502 12.22 -29.20 -8.09
C THR A 502 11.77 -29.60 -6.69
N GLU A 503 10.46 -29.58 -6.43
CA GLU A 503 9.88 -30.03 -5.16
C GLU A 503 10.42 -31.42 -4.81
N GLY A 504 11.34 -31.49 -3.85
CA GLY A 504 12.03 -32.73 -3.49
C GLY A 504 13.32 -32.60 -2.67
N GLU A 505 13.86 -31.39 -2.44
CA GLU A 505 15.12 -31.21 -1.69
C GLU A 505 15.01 -30.43 -0.36
N ASP A 506 13.82 -29.92 0.02
CA ASP A 506 13.66 -29.08 1.23
C ASP A 506 12.92 -29.77 2.40
N ASP A 507 12.84 -31.11 2.40
CA ASP A 507 12.26 -31.93 3.49
C ASP A 507 13.34 -32.60 4.39
N GLU A 508 14.49 -31.96 4.63
CA GLU A 508 15.47 -32.38 5.66
C GLU A 508 15.87 -31.28 6.65
#